data_AF-A0A1F8UFJ3-F1
#
_entry.id   AF-A0A1F8UFJ3-F1
#
_cell.length_a   1.000
_cell.length_b   1.000
_cell.length_c   1.000
_cell.angle_alpha   90.00
_cell.angle_beta   90.00
_cell.angle_gamma   90.00
#
_symmetry.space_group_name_H-M   'P 1'
#
loop_
_entity.id
_entity.type
_entity.pdbx_description
1 polymer ?
#
loop_
_entity_poly.entity_id
_entity_poly.type
_entity_poly.pdbx_seq_one_letter_code
_entity_poly.pdbx_strand_id
1 'polypeptide(L)' 'MIAPRPLLLEMGIYDDCFFIQDMLKGYEGVKEIYRAAGAEDRLWTDIGPSGHAFQGNKAFEFFRKYL' A
#
# COMPACT_ATOMS: atom_id res chain seq x y z
N MET A 1 14.82 4.29 0.48
CA MET A 1 13.94 3.46 -0.37
C MET A 1 13.55 2.19 0.39
N ILE A 2 12.32 1.70 0.23
CA ILE A 2 11.78 0.53 0.98
C ILE A 2 12.10 -0.80 0.28
N ALA A 3 11.94 -0.89 -1.04
CA ALA A 3 12.21 -2.10 -1.81
C ALA A 3 13.64 -2.63 -1.57
N PRO A 4 13.87 -3.94 -1.46
CA PRO A 4 12.92 -5.06 -1.65
C PRO A 4 12.23 -5.54 -0.35
N ARG A 5 12.22 -4.72 0.71
CA ARG A 5 11.52 -5.08 1.95
C ARG A 5 10.01 -5.06 1.74
N PRO A 6 9.23 -5.89 2.44
CA PRO A 6 7.77 -5.85 2.37
C PRO A 6 7.19 -4.47 2.68
N LEU A 7 6.16 -4.08 1.94
CA LEU A 7 5.44 -2.82 2.09
C LEU A 7 3.95 -3.03 1.91
N LEU A 8 3.17 -2.56 2.88
CA LEU A 8 1.73 -2.40 2.79
C LEU A 8 1.39 -0.91 2.67
N LEU A 9 0.58 -0.56 1.68
CA LEU A 9 -0.01 0.79 1.54
C LEU A 9 -1.52 0.71 1.80
N GLU A 10 -2.00 1.45 2.80
CA GLU A 10 -3.43 1.63 3.05
C GLU A 10 -3.92 2.94 2.42
N MET A 11 -5.07 2.90 1.74
CA MET A 11 -5.65 4.06 1.05
C MET A 11 -7.17 4.11 1.30
N GLY A 12 -7.65 5.25 1.80
CA GLY A 12 -9.08 5.52 2.01
C GLY A 12 -9.71 6.19 0.79
N ILE A 13 -10.82 5.65 0.29
CA ILE A 13 -11.54 6.22 -0.86
C ILE A 13 -12.18 7.58 -0.52
N TYR A 14 -12.55 7.79 0.74
CA TYR A 14 -13.16 9.03 1.22
C TYR A 14 -12.18 9.90 2.03
N ASP A 15 -10.87 9.65 1.92
CA ASP A 15 -9.86 10.54 2.49
C ASP A 15 -9.85 11.87 1.71
N ASP A 16 -10.08 12.96 2.42
CA ASP A 16 -10.16 14.33 1.89
C ASP A 16 -8.82 15.09 2.01
N CYS A 17 -7.82 14.48 2.64
CA CYS A 17 -6.44 14.97 2.74
C CYS A 17 -5.54 14.33 1.68
N PHE A 18 -5.65 13.01 1.51
CA PHE A 18 -4.91 12.22 0.52
C PHE A 18 -5.88 11.61 -0.48
N PHE A 19 -6.16 12.36 -1.55
CA PHE A 19 -7.12 11.89 -2.53
C PHE A 19 -6.69 10.59 -3.21
N ILE A 20 -7.63 9.67 -3.34
CA ILE A 20 -7.38 8.32 -3.84
C ILE A 20 -6.74 8.31 -5.24
N GLN A 21 -7.11 9.23 -6.13
CA GLN A 21 -6.50 9.31 -7.47
C GLN A 21 -4.99 9.62 -7.42
N ASP A 22 -4.55 10.45 -6.48
CA ASP A 22 -3.14 10.82 -6.34
C ASP A 22 -2.35 9.69 -5.68
N MET A 23 -2.96 9.00 -4.72
CA MET A 23 -2.40 7.79 -4.10
C MET A 23 -2.22 6.67 -5.11
N LEU A 24 -3.23 6.41 -5.96
CA LEU A 24 -3.14 5.39 -7.02
C LEU A 24 -2.07 5.73 -8.06
N LYS A 25 -1.92 7.01 -8.41
CA LYS A 25 -0.86 7.46 -9.32
C LYS A 25 0.53 7.23 -8.72
N GLY A 26 0.73 7.53 -7.44
CA GLY A 26 1.98 7.24 -6.74
C GLY A 26 2.25 5.72 -6.64
N TYR A 27 1.20 4.94 -6.40
CA TYR A 27 1.28 3.49 -6.29
C TYR A 27 1.80 2.82 -7.57
N GLU A 28 1.38 3.27 -8.76
CA GLU A 28 1.91 2.71 -10.02
C GLU A 28 3.45 2.86 -10.11
N GLY A 29 4.01 3.99 -9.67
CA GLY A 29 5.47 4.16 -9.61
C GLY A 29 6.15 3.19 -8.63
N VAL A 30 5.54 2.94 -7.48
CA VAL A 30 6.04 1.95 -6.50
C VAL A 30 5.97 0.54 -7.09
N LYS A 31 4.89 0.21 -7.79
CA LYS A 31 4.71 -1.09 -8.46
C LYS A 31 5.77 -1.35 -9.52
N GLU A 32 6.15 -0.35 -10.32
CA GLU A 32 7.29 -0.45 -11.25
C GLU A 32 8.60 -0.76 -10.51
N ILE A 33 8.87 -0.08 -9.39
CA ILE A 33 10.09 -0.29 -8.60
C ILE A 33 10.15 -1.71 -8.02
N TYR A 34 9.04 -2.22 -7.46
CA TYR A 34 9.00 -3.58 -6.92
C TYR A 34 9.16 -4.65 -8.00
N ARG A 35 8.64 -4.41 -9.20
CA ARG A 35 8.86 -5.27 -10.36
C ARG A 35 10.31 -5.26 -10.82
N ALA A 36 10.93 -4.08 -10.94
CA ALA A 36 12.34 -3.99 -11.27
C ALA A 36 13.24 -4.70 -10.23
N ALA A 37 12.78 -4.77 -8.99
CA ALA A 37 13.46 -5.49 -7.91
C ALA A 37 13.12 -7.01 -7.84
N GLY A 38 12.22 -7.52 -8.70
CA GLY A 38 11.75 -8.91 -8.67
C GLY A 38 11.08 -9.31 -7.35
N ALA A 39 10.39 -8.36 -6.72
CA ALA A 39 9.81 -8.50 -5.39
C ALA A 39 8.32 -8.13 -5.36
N GLU A 40 7.61 -8.27 -6.49
CA GLU A 40 6.19 -7.88 -6.63
C GLU A 40 5.29 -8.51 -5.56
N ASP A 41 5.61 -9.73 -5.10
CA ASP A 41 4.90 -10.48 -4.07
C ASP A 41 4.95 -9.83 -2.67
N ARG A 42 5.84 -8.85 -2.49
CA ARG A 42 6.08 -8.12 -1.23
C ARG A 42 5.41 -6.75 -1.19
N LEU A 43 4.79 -6.31 -2.28
CA LEU A 43 4.03 -5.07 -2.33
C LEU A 43 2.54 -5.36 -2.15
N TRP A 44 1.97 -4.87 -1.06
CA TRP A 44 0.59 -5.08 -0.67
C TRP A 44 -0.17 -3.75 -0.69
N THR A 45 -1.46 -3.81 -1.02
CA THR A 45 -2.38 -2.66 -0.95
C THR A 45 -3.65 -3.03 -0.20
N ASP A 46 -4.14 -2.10 0.61
CA ASP A 46 -5.44 -2.17 1.29
C ASP A 46 -6.23 -0.90 0.95
N ILE A 47 -7.25 -1.04 0.10
CA ILE A 47 -8.06 0.07 -0.38
C ILE A 47 -9.49 -0.18 0.10
N GLY A 48 -10.06 0.80 0.79
CA GLY A 48 -11.41 0.67 1.33
C GLY A 48 -12.09 2.02 1.57
N PRO A 49 -13.34 1.99 2.07
CA PRO A 49 -14.20 3.16 2.15
C PRO A 49 -13.89 4.05 3.37
N SER A 50 -12.69 4.01 3.94
CA SER A 50 -12.37 4.91 5.05
C SER A 50 -12.09 6.33 4.56
N GLY A 51 -12.22 7.30 5.47
CA GLY A 51 -11.60 8.61 5.35
C GLY A 51 -10.12 8.57 5.78
N HIS A 52 -9.64 9.66 6.37
CA HIS A 52 -8.31 9.73 6.97
C HIS A 52 -8.21 8.90 8.26
N ALA A 53 -8.09 7.59 8.11
CA ALA A 53 -8.09 6.63 9.21
C ALA A 53 -7.31 5.37 8.85
N PHE A 54 -6.84 4.68 9.89
CA PHE A 54 -6.29 3.34 9.78
C PHE A 54 -7.42 2.33 9.55
N GLN A 55 -7.29 1.49 8.50
CA GLN A 55 -8.30 0.50 8.12
C GLN A 55 -7.99 -0.86 8.74
N GLY A 56 -6.74 -1.31 8.59
CA GLY A 56 -6.25 -2.54 9.20
C GLY A 56 -6.85 -3.84 8.66
N ASN A 57 -7.47 -3.87 7.47
CA ASN A 57 -8.03 -5.11 6.91
C ASN A 57 -6.91 -6.11 6.60
N LYS A 58 -5.78 -5.62 6.09
CA LYS A 58 -4.61 -6.46 5.75
C LYS A 58 -3.43 -6.29 6.70
N ALA A 59 -3.38 -5.24 7.52
CA ALA A 59 -2.23 -4.94 8.37
C ALA A 59 -1.81 -6.11 9.27
N PHE A 60 -2.77 -6.72 9.97
CA PHE A 60 -2.47 -7.82 10.90
C PHE A 60 -1.99 -9.10 10.20
N GLU A 61 -2.49 -9.39 9.00
CA GLU A 61 -1.98 -10.50 8.19
C GLU A 61 -0.58 -10.19 7.66
N PHE A 62 -0.37 -8.98 7.17
CA PHE A 62 0.91 -8.50 6.67
C PHE A 62 2.00 -8.60 7.75
N PHE A 63 1.72 -8.13 8.97
CA PHE A 63 2.67 -8.26 10.07
C PHE A 63 2.93 -9.72 10.42
N ARG A 64 1.90 -10.56 10.56
CA ARG A 64 2.10 -12.01 10.82
C ARG A 64 2.99 -12.71 9.78
N LYS A 65 3.00 -12.24 8.54
CA LYS A 65 3.82 -12.80 7.46
C LYS A 65 5.27 -12.33 7.50
N TYR A 66 5.53 -11.11 7.94
CA TYR A 66 6.83 -10.44 7.74
C TYR A 66 7.51 -9.92 9.02
N LEU A 67 6.87 -10.08 10.18
CA LEU A 67 7.39 -9.73 11.52
C LEU A 67 7.09 -10.85 12.52
#